data_AF-A0A848KL38-F1
#
_entry.id   AF-A0A848KL38-F1
#
_cell.length_a   1.000
_cell.length_b   1.000
_cell.length_c   1.000
_cell.angle_alpha   90.00
_cell.angle_beta   90.00
_cell.angle_gamma   90.00
#
_symmetry.space_group_name_H-M   'P 1'
#
loop_
_entity.id
_entity.type
_entity.pdbx_description
1 polymer ?
#
loop_
_entity_poly.entity_id
_entity_poly.type
_entity_poly.pdbx_seq_one_letter_code
_entity_poly.pdbx_strand_id
1 'polypeptide(L)'
;MENHHVRLLSMSGHDLLTELLPVVEREVDRHMATAVDWHPHDYVPWDDGRNFAALGGVDWDPSQSTLSDTAKAAMITNLLTEDNLPSYHRVIAENFSLDDAWGFWVGRWTAEEARHSIVMRDYLVVTRGVDPVELERTRLVHMTGGFNPFPTELAERVDGTGGGGLGMLLAVAYVSFQELATRVSHRNTGKACGDPIADAMLARVAADENLHMLFYRNVTSAALDLVPDEAMAAIYTIVANFTMPGSSMPGFRRNAVLIAKGAIYDLPQHLNDVLRPVLRQWKVFSRTDFGPSGEYFRELLAQFLDDLEAKVTRFEESRARALERQLRRSA
;
A
#
# COMPACT_ATOMS: atom_id res chain seq x y z
N MET A 1 -16.92 7.29 30.37
CA MET A 1 -16.49 7.35 28.96
C MET A 1 -16.75 8.76 28.50
N GLU A 2 -15.77 9.63 28.73
CA GLU A 2 -15.85 11.02 28.32
C GLU A 2 -15.71 11.07 26.80
N ASN A 3 -16.66 11.72 26.12
CA ASN A 3 -16.61 11.92 24.68
C ASN A 3 -15.40 12.81 24.35
N HIS A 4 -14.25 12.20 24.06
CA HIS A 4 -13.17 12.85 23.34
C HIS A 4 -13.62 13.05 21.89
N HIS A 5 -14.48 14.05 21.69
CA HIS A 5 -14.72 14.64 20.38
C HIS A 5 -13.35 15.01 19.81
N VAL A 6 -12.99 14.44 18.65
CA VAL A 6 -11.90 14.93 17.81
C VAL A 6 -12.10 16.44 17.72
N ARG A 7 -11.22 17.21 18.36
CA ARG A 7 -11.27 18.68 18.30
C ARG A 7 -11.14 19.07 16.83
N LEU A 8 -11.91 20.09 16.41
CA LEU A 8 -11.69 20.74 15.14
C LEU A 8 -10.19 21.08 15.02
N LEU A 9 -9.59 20.81 13.86
CA LEU A 9 -8.18 21.11 13.60
C LEU A 9 -7.84 22.53 14.10
N SER A 10 -6.68 22.68 14.72
CA SER A 10 -6.16 24.00 15.10
C SER A 10 -5.95 24.94 13.91
N MET A 11 -5.87 24.38 12.70
CA MET A 11 -5.67 25.08 11.43
C MET A 11 -6.65 24.57 10.36
N SER A 12 -7.10 25.44 9.45
CA SER A 12 -7.98 25.02 8.36
C SER A 12 -7.24 24.07 7.40
N GLY A 13 -7.99 23.26 6.64
CA GLY A 13 -7.37 22.36 5.66
C GLY A 13 -6.59 23.08 4.58
N HIS A 14 -7.08 24.23 4.14
CA HIS A 14 -6.41 25.08 3.16
C HIS A 14 -5.08 25.63 3.70
N ASP A 15 -5.09 26.14 4.93
CA ASP A 15 -3.87 26.69 5.55
C ASP A 15 -2.85 25.59 5.79
N LEU A 16 -3.29 24.38 6.18
CA LEU A 16 -2.39 23.22 6.31
C LEU A 16 -1.70 22.85 5.00
N LEU A 17 -2.45 22.79 3.89
CA LEU A 17 -1.88 22.52 2.57
C LEU A 17 -0.91 23.62 2.13
N THR A 18 -1.21 24.88 2.47
CA THR A 18 -0.36 26.04 2.16
C THR A 18 0.96 26.00 2.95
N GLU A 19 0.90 25.76 4.26
CA GLU A 19 2.10 25.69 5.11
C GLU A 19 3.00 24.48 4.78
N LEU A 20 2.42 23.39 4.27
CA LEU A 20 3.18 22.22 3.83
C LEU A 20 3.70 22.33 2.39
N LEU A 21 3.22 23.29 1.59
CA LEU A 21 3.63 23.45 0.19
C LEU A 21 5.17 23.54 0.02
N PRO A 22 5.93 24.29 0.84
CA PRO A 22 7.39 24.33 0.71
C PRO A 22 8.07 22.98 0.97
N VAL A 23 7.46 22.09 1.75
CA VAL A 23 7.96 20.72 1.96
C VAL A 23 7.66 19.89 0.72
N VAL A 24 6.45 20.00 0.18
CA VAL A 24 6.00 19.29 -1.01
C VAL A 24 6.85 19.66 -2.22
N GLU A 25 7.13 20.95 -2.44
CA GLU A 25 8.05 21.40 -3.50
C GLU A 25 9.41 20.72 -3.40
N ARG A 26 10.03 20.74 -2.22
CA ARG A 26 11.33 20.08 -2.00
C ARG A 26 11.27 18.57 -2.20
N GLU A 27 10.19 17.93 -1.79
CA GLU A 27 10.03 16.48 -1.94
C GLU A 27 9.73 16.07 -3.39
N VAL A 28 9.00 16.90 -4.15
CA VAL A 28 8.86 16.76 -5.60
C VAL A 28 10.24 16.86 -6.25
N ASP A 29 11.01 17.91 -5.96
CA ASP A 29 12.36 18.09 -6.52
C ASP A 29 13.28 16.92 -6.17
N ARG A 30 13.27 16.46 -4.91
CA ARG A 30 14.01 15.28 -4.47
C ARG A 30 13.59 14.04 -5.25
N HIS A 31 12.29 13.81 -5.38
CA HIS A 31 11.76 12.66 -6.11
C HIS A 31 12.22 12.70 -7.55
N MET A 32 12.02 13.81 -8.27
CA MET A 32 12.40 13.95 -9.67
C MET A 32 13.92 13.83 -9.90
N ALA A 33 14.74 14.25 -8.94
CA ALA A 33 16.20 14.08 -9.02
C ALA A 33 16.68 12.64 -8.76
N THR A 34 15.87 11.82 -8.07
CA THR A 34 16.24 10.45 -7.66
C THR A 34 15.56 9.39 -8.52
N ALA A 35 14.36 9.68 -9.01
CA ALA A 35 13.58 8.79 -9.84
C ALA A 35 14.35 8.46 -11.10
N VAL A 36 14.51 7.16 -11.33
CA VAL A 36 15.09 6.64 -12.57
C VAL A 36 13.91 6.35 -13.48
N ASP A 37 13.99 6.67 -14.76
CA ASP A 37 12.96 6.28 -15.72
C ASP A 37 13.04 4.79 -16.07
N TRP A 38 11.90 4.21 -16.40
CA TRP A 38 11.76 2.85 -16.93
C TRP A 38 10.42 2.71 -17.63
N HIS A 39 10.34 1.72 -18.52
CA HIS A 39 9.14 1.45 -19.28
C HIS A 39 8.65 0.00 -19.05
N PRO A 40 7.33 -0.21 -18.90
CA PRO A 40 6.77 -1.55 -18.72
C PRO A 40 7.24 -2.57 -19.77
N HIS A 41 7.33 -2.16 -21.04
CA HIS A 41 7.67 -3.07 -22.13
C HIS A 41 9.09 -3.65 -22.06
N ASP A 42 9.99 -3.06 -21.27
CA ASP A 42 11.36 -3.57 -21.08
C ASP A 42 11.41 -4.82 -20.18
N TYR A 43 10.31 -5.14 -19.47
CA TYR A 43 10.25 -6.18 -18.44
C TYR A 43 9.23 -7.29 -18.77
N VAL A 44 8.88 -7.45 -20.05
CA VAL A 44 7.92 -8.44 -20.52
C VAL A 44 8.58 -9.32 -21.60
N PRO A 45 8.50 -10.67 -21.49
CA PRO A 45 9.10 -11.56 -22.48
C PRO A 45 8.20 -11.67 -23.72
N TRP A 46 8.17 -10.63 -24.54
CA TRP A 46 7.24 -10.53 -25.68
C TRP A 46 7.31 -11.71 -26.66
N ASP A 47 8.47 -12.37 -26.78
CA ASP A 47 8.66 -13.56 -27.61
C ASP A 47 7.82 -14.77 -27.16
N ASP A 48 7.37 -14.81 -25.89
CA ASP A 48 6.47 -15.85 -25.38
C ASP A 48 5.00 -15.61 -25.78
N GLY A 49 4.70 -14.39 -26.25
CA GLY A 49 3.35 -13.95 -26.60
C GLY A 49 2.77 -14.68 -27.80
N ARG A 50 1.52 -15.14 -27.67
CA ARG A 50 0.77 -15.77 -28.77
C ARG A 50 -0.73 -15.56 -28.64
N ASN A 51 -1.42 -15.51 -29.77
CA ASN A 51 -2.85 -15.22 -29.86
C ASN A 51 -3.72 -16.15 -28.98
N PHE A 52 -4.79 -15.59 -28.42
CA PHE A 52 -5.92 -16.34 -27.83
C PHE A 52 -6.89 -16.79 -28.92
N ALA A 53 -7.88 -17.62 -28.60
CA ALA A 53 -8.75 -18.26 -29.59
C ALA A 53 -9.51 -17.26 -30.47
N ALA A 54 -9.92 -16.11 -29.92
CA ALA A 54 -10.62 -15.06 -30.66
C ALA A 54 -9.83 -14.51 -31.86
N LEU A 55 -8.49 -14.59 -31.82
CA LEU A 55 -7.58 -14.19 -32.91
C LEU A 55 -6.87 -15.40 -33.53
N GLY A 56 -7.50 -16.57 -33.50
CA GLY A 56 -7.03 -17.80 -34.16
C GLY A 56 -5.91 -18.55 -33.44
N GLY A 57 -5.65 -18.23 -32.17
CA GLY A 57 -4.70 -18.99 -31.34
C GLY A 57 -5.39 -19.98 -30.40
N VAL A 58 -4.83 -20.15 -29.20
CA VAL A 58 -5.33 -21.11 -28.20
C VAL A 58 -5.60 -20.36 -26.91
N ASP A 59 -6.73 -20.63 -26.26
CA ASP A 59 -7.04 -20.06 -24.96
C ASP A 59 -6.11 -20.59 -23.86
N TRP A 60 -6.21 -19.95 -22.69
CA TRP A 60 -5.42 -20.33 -21.53
C TRP A 60 -5.79 -21.73 -21.04
N ASP A 61 -4.80 -22.47 -20.56
CA ASP A 61 -4.94 -23.74 -19.86
C ASP A 61 -3.99 -23.75 -18.65
N PRO A 62 -4.38 -24.33 -17.49
CA PRO A 62 -3.52 -24.36 -16.31
C PRO A 62 -2.10 -24.89 -16.53
N SER A 63 -1.90 -25.81 -17.49
CA SER A 63 -0.57 -26.37 -17.82
C SER A 63 0.38 -25.36 -18.46
N GLN A 64 -0.12 -24.22 -18.93
CA GLN A 64 0.68 -23.19 -19.58
C GLN A 64 1.42 -22.30 -18.56
N SER A 65 0.96 -22.28 -17.30
CA SER A 65 1.59 -21.47 -16.26
C SER A 65 2.74 -22.21 -15.58
N THR A 66 3.87 -21.53 -15.46
CA THR A 66 5.03 -21.97 -14.67
C THR A 66 4.99 -21.49 -13.21
N LEU A 67 4.15 -20.50 -12.89
CA LEU A 67 4.03 -19.94 -11.53
C LEU A 67 3.42 -20.94 -10.54
N SER A 68 3.98 -20.98 -9.33
CA SER A 68 3.38 -21.70 -8.20
C SER A 68 2.07 -21.05 -7.76
N ASP A 69 1.20 -21.78 -7.05
CA ASP A 69 -0.05 -21.23 -6.52
C ASP A 69 0.18 -20.02 -5.60
N THR A 70 1.27 -20.03 -4.83
CA THR A 70 1.67 -18.90 -3.99
C THR A 70 2.09 -17.69 -4.82
N ALA A 71 2.88 -17.89 -5.87
CA ALA A 71 3.29 -16.82 -6.78
C ALA A 71 2.08 -16.23 -7.53
N LYS A 72 1.17 -17.08 -8.03
CA LYS A 72 -0.09 -16.64 -8.65
C LYS A 72 -0.93 -15.79 -7.70
N ALA A 73 -1.13 -16.27 -6.47
CA ALA A 73 -1.91 -15.54 -5.48
C ALA A 73 -1.32 -14.16 -5.20
N ALA A 74 0.00 -14.07 -5.07
CA ALA A 74 0.70 -12.82 -4.84
C ALA A 74 0.68 -11.88 -6.05
N MET A 75 0.96 -12.38 -7.25
CA MET A 75 0.89 -11.59 -8.49
C MET A 75 -0.52 -11.06 -8.76
N ILE A 76 -1.55 -11.88 -8.58
CA ILE A 76 -2.95 -11.46 -8.73
C ILE A 76 -3.29 -10.39 -7.68
N THR A 77 -2.94 -10.61 -6.41
CA THR A 77 -3.26 -9.64 -5.36
C THR A 77 -2.51 -8.33 -5.54
N ASN A 78 -1.25 -8.36 -5.95
CA ASN A 78 -0.47 -7.16 -6.26
C ASN A 78 -1.09 -6.44 -7.47
N LEU A 79 -1.26 -7.11 -8.61
CA LEU A 79 -1.83 -6.50 -9.81
C LEU A 79 -3.21 -5.89 -9.57
N LEU A 80 -4.13 -6.62 -8.91
CA LEU A 80 -5.47 -6.10 -8.66
C LEU A 80 -5.48 -4.94 -7.66
N THR A 81 -4.51 -4.88 -6.76
CA THR A 81 -4.29 -3.70 -5.93
C THR A 81 -3.87 -2.53 -6.83
N GLU A 82 -2.84 -2.69 -7.67
CA GLU A 82 -2.39 -1.62 -8.57
C GLU A 82 -3.47 -1.16 -9.56
N ASP A 83 -4.26 -2.08 -10.13
CA ASP A 83 -5.31 -1.76 -11.10
C ASP A 83 -6.44 -0.90 -10.49
N ASN A 84 -6.59 -0.90 -9.16
CA ASN A 84 -7.57 -0.05 -8.48
C ASN A 84 -7.06 1.40 -8.26
N LEU A 85 -5.97 1.79 -8.93
CA LEU A 85 -5.43 3.15 -9.01
C LEU A 85 -6.49 4.25 -9.18
N PRO A 86 -7.56 4.11 -9.98
CA PRO A 86 -8.59 5.15 -10.07
C PRO A 86 -9.21 5.51 -8.70
N SER A 87 -9.38 4.53 -7.81
CA SER A 87 -9.86 4.77 -6.45
C SER A 87 -8.85 5.51 -5.59
N TYR A 88 -7.57 5.20 -5.74
CA TYR A 88 -6.50 5.82 -4.96
C TYR A 88 -6.25 7.25 -5.41
N HIS A 89 -6.22 7.48 -6.72
CA HIS A 89 -6.18 8.81 -7.30
C HIS A 89 -7.34 9.67 -6.79
N ARG A 90 -8.57 9.14 -6.79
CA ARG A 90 -9.74 9.85 -6.26
C ARG A 90 -9.54 10.26 -4.80
N VAL A 91 -9.15 9.32 -3.92
CA VAL A 91 -8.91 9.62 -2.50
C VAL A 91 -7.85 10.70 -2.33
N ILE A 92 -6.74 10.63 -3.07
CA ILE A 92 -5.67 11.62 -2.98
C ILE A 92 -6.14 12.98 -3.51
N ALA A 93 -6.78 13.02 -4.68
CA ALA A 93 -7.28 14.24 -5.32
C ALA A 93 -8.38 14.94 -4.51
N GLU A 94 -9.21 14.17 -3.79
CA GLU A 94 -10.26 14.72 -2.90
C GLU A 94 -9.68 15.33 -1.61
N ASN A 95 -8.46 14.94 -1.23
CA ASN A 95 -7.86 15.33 0.05
C ASN A 95 -6.66 16.27 -0.09
N PHE A 96 -6.07 16.41 -1.29
CA PHE A 96 -4.96 17.31 -1.57
C PHE A 96 -5.39 18.49 -2.46
N SER A 97 -4.51 19.47 -2.64
CA SER A 97 -4.69 20.48 -3.70
C SER A 97 -4.35 19.89 -5.07
N LEU A 98 -5.08 20.29 -6.10
CA LEU A 98 -4.75 20.01 -7.51
C LEU A 98 -3.94 21.14 -8.16
N ASP A 99 -3.58 22.16 -7.38
CA ASP A 99 -2.72 23.26 -7.79
C ASP A 99 -1.27 23.04 -7.32
N ASP A 100 -0.34 23.80 -7.90
CA ASP A 100 1.07 23.86 -7.51
C ASP A 100 1.78 22.49 -7.44
N ALA A 101 2.76 22.35 -6.55
CA ALA A 101 3.52 21.11 -6.37
C ALA A 101 2.65 19.95 -5.84
N TRP A 102 1.54 20.24 -5.16
CA TRP A 102 0.56 19.23 -4.76
C TRP A 102 -0.08 18.58 -5.99
N GLY A 103 -0.65 19.39 -6.88
CA GLY A 103 -1.27 18.91 -8.12
C GLY A 103 -0.28 18.20 -9.02
N PHE A 104 0.95 18.72 -9.13
CA PHE A 104 2.03 18.03 -9.83
C PHE A 104 2.31 16.65 -9.23
N TRP A 105 2.45 16.54 -7.91
CA TRP A 105 2.68 15.25 -7.25
C TRP A 105 1.53 14.27 -7.49
N VAL A 106 0.27 14.70 -7.33
CA VAL A 106 -0.90 13.85 -7.60
C VAL A 106 -0.84 13.27 -9.01
N GLY A 107 -0.57 14.11 -10.01
CA GLY A 107 -0.43 13.67 -11.40
C GLY A 107 0.77 12.77 -11.63
N ARG A 108 1.94 13.12 -11.09
CA ARG A 108 3.19 12.37 -11.28
C ARG A 108 3.12 11.00 -10.62
N TRP A 109 2.75 10.92 -9.34
CA TRP A 109 2.56 9.66 -8.61
C TRP A 109 1.57 8.75 -9.36
N THR A 110 0.41 9.29 -9.78
CA THR A 110 -0.59 8.50 -10.53
C THR A 110 -0.01 7.94 -11.83
N ALA A 111 0.78 8.73 -12.57
CA ALA A 111 1.41 8.27 -13.80
C ALA A 111 2.48 7.20 -13.56
N GLU A 112 3.23 7.30 -12.46
CA GLU A 112 4.22 6.29 -12.08
C GLU A 112 3.53 4.98 -11.67
N GLU A 113 2.52 5.04 -10.81
CA GLU A 113 1.70 3.91 -10.37
C GLU A 113 1.01 3.16 -11.52
N ALA A 114 0.52 3.89 -12.53
CA ALA A 114 -0.11 3.26 -13.68
C ALA A 114 0.81 2.25 -14.38
N ARG A 115 2.13 2.45 -14.34
CA ARG A 115 3.11 1.52 -14.91
C ARG A 115 3.14 0.19 -14.17
N HIS A 116 2.86 0.18 -12.87
CA HIS A 116 2.92 -1.01 -12.02
C HIS A 116 1.89 -2.05 -12.47
N SER A 117 0.64 -1.63 -12.65
CA SER A 117 -0.41 -2.55 -13.11
C SER A 117 -0.20 -2.98 -14.56
N ILE A 118 0.24 -2.05 -15.43
CA ILE A 118 0.53 -2.34 -16.85
C ILE A 118 1.58 -3.45 -16.97
N VAL A 119 2.73 -3.30 -16.29
CA VAL A 119 3.83 -4.26 -16.44
C VAL A 119 3.46 -5.64 -15.88
N MET A 120 2.79 -5.69 -14.72
CA MET A 120 2.36 -6.95 -14.11
C MET A 120 1.29 -7.65 -14.97
N ARG A 121 0.34 -6.88 -15.52
CA ARG A 121 -0.69 -7.41 -16.42
C ARG A 121 -0.09 -7.97 -17.68
N ASP A 122 0.79 -7.22 -18.33
CA ASP A 122 1.42 -7.64 -19.58
C ASP A 122 2.28 -8.90 -19.35
N TYR A 123 3.08 -8.93 -18.28
CA TYR A 123 3.80 -10.13 -17.87
C TYR A 123 2.87 -11.34 -17.72
N LEU A 124 1.78 -11.22 -16.95
CA LEU A 124 0.86 -12.33 -16.70
C LEU A 124 0.12 -12.81 -17.96
N VAL A 125 -0.24 -11.90 -18.86
CA VAL A 125 -0.94 -12.22 -20.11
C VAL A 125 0.02 -12.86 -21.12
N VAL A 126 1.21 -12.28 -21.30
CA VAL A 126 2.22 -12.76 -22.26
C VAL A 126 2.76 -14.12 -21.85
N THR A 127 3.13 -14.29 -20.59
CA THR A 127 3.62 -15.58 -20.06
C THR A 127 2.51 -16.60 -19.83
N ARG A 128 1.24 -16.18 -19.91
CA ARG A 128 0.08 -16.99 -19.55
C ARG A 128 0.16 -17.53 -18.11
N GLY A 129 0.75 -16.75 -17.20
CA GLY A 129 0.99 -17.10 -15.81
C GLY A 129 -0.30 -17.32 -14.99
N VAL A 130 -1.43 -16.74 -15.41
CA VAL A 130 -2.75 -16.96 -14.80
C VAL A 130 -3.84 -16.96 -15.87
N ASP A 131 -5.05 -17.40 -15.50
CA ASP A 131 -6.23 -17.28 -16.36
C ASP A 131 -6.57 -15.79 -16.58
N PRO A 132 -6.41 -15.26 -17.80
CA PRO A 132 -6.66 -13.85 -18.07
C PRO A 132 -8.15 -13.50 -18.02
N VAL A 133 -9.06 -14.45 -18.25
CA VAL A 133 -10.51 -14.20 -18.19
C VAL A 133 -10.96 -14.02 -16.75
N GLU A 134 -10.50 -14.89 -15.85
CA GLU A 134 -10.83 -14.77 -14.42
C GLU A 134 -10.18 -13.54 -13.78
N LEU A 135 -8.95 -13.23 -14.17
CA LEU A 135 -8.27 -12.01 -13.74
C LEU A 135 -9.08 -10.75 -14.12
N GLU A 136 -9.52 -10.66 -15.36
CA GLU A 136 -10.32 -9.52 -15.86
C GLU A 136 -11.69 -9.42 -15.18
N ARG A 137 -12.37 -10.55 -14.95
CA ARG A 137 -13.63 -10.57 -14.18
C ARG A 137 -13.43 -10.06 -12.75
N THR A 138 -12.37 -10.51 -12.10
CA THR A 138 -12.03 -10.11 -10.72
C THR A 138 -11.68 -8.62 -10.68
N ARG A 139 -10.93 -8.13 -11.66
CA ARG A 139 -10.60 -6.71 -11.84
C ARG A 139 -11.85 -5.85 -11.93
N LEU A 140 -12.80 -6.22 -12.80
CA LEU A 140 -14.05 -5.47 -12.96
C LEU A 140 -14.83 -5.37 -11.64
N VAL A 141 -14.94 -6.46 -10.87
CA VAL A 141 -15.61 -6.43 -9.56
C VAL A 141 -14.87 -5.52 -8.57
N HIS A 142 -13.55 -5.68 -8.47
CA HIS A 142 -12.75 -4.94 -7.49
C HIS A 142 -12.72 -3.43 -7.79
N MET A 143 -12.44 -3.05 -9.05
CA MET A 143 -12.40 -1.65 -9.45
C MET A 143 -13.77 -0.98 -9.37
N THR A 144 -14.86 -1.69 -9.66
CA THR A 144 -16.23 -1.14 -9.53
C THR A 144 -16.58 -0.84 -8.08
N GLY A 145 -16.13 -1.69 -7.13
CA GLY A 145 -16.33 -1.46 -5.70
C GLY A 145 -15.47 -0.33 -5.13
N GLY A 146 -14.34 -0.06 -5.78
CA GLY A 146 -13.36 0.93 -5.37
C GLY A 146 -12.76 0.68 -3.99
N PHE A 147 -12.09 1.69 -3.46
CA PHE A 147 -11.46 1.64 -2.14
C PHE A 147 -11.47 3.02 -1.46
N ASN A 148 -11.69 3.03 -0.14
CA ASN A 148 -11.50 4.18 0.71
C ASN A 148 -10.78 3.70 2.00
N PRO A 149 -9.59 4.24 2.32
CA PRO A 149 -8.83 3.80 3.49
C PRO A 149 -9.36 4.35 4.82
N PHE A 150 -10.31 5.29 4.79
CA PHE A 150 -10.82 5.92 6.01
C PHE A 150 -11.95 5.08 6.63
N PRO A 151 -11.98 4.93 7.96
CA PRO A 151 -13.11 4.29 8.64
C PRO A 151 -14.43 4.93 8.24
N THR A 152 -15.49 4.15 8.02
CA THR A 152 -16.78 4.64 7.49
C THR A 152 -17.34 5.82 8.29
N GLU A 153 -17.29 5.76 9.62
CA GLU A 153 -17.74 6.83 10.52
C GLU A 153 -16.94 8.15 10.37
N LEU A 154 -15.71 8.05 9.86
CA LEU A 154 -14.80 9.17 9.61
C LEU A 154 -14.90 9.65 8.16
N ALA A 155 -15.11 8.74 7.20
CA ALA A 155 -15.33 9.05 5.79
C ALA A 155 -16.52 10.00 5.61
N GLU A 156 -17.62 9.76 6.33
CA GLU A 156 -18.81 10.64 6.31
C GLU A 156 -18.56 12.05 6.90
N ARG A 157 -17.48 12.23 7.67
CA ARG A 157 -17.07 13.53 8.25
C ARG A 157 -16.02 14.25 7.42
N VAL A 158 -15.31 13.51 6.56
CA VAL A 158 -14.30 14.04 5.63
C VAL A 158 -14.98 14.44 4.31
N ASP A 159 -16.02 13.72 3.90
CA ASP A 159 -16.84 14.05 2.73
C ASP A 159 -17.94 15.07 3.10
N GLY A 160 -17.74 16.36 2.78
CA GLY A 160 -18.90 17.25 2.63
C GLY A 160 -18.68 18.74 2.74
N THR A 161 -17.83 19.25 3.62
CA THR A 161 -17.81 20.70 3.91
C THR A 161 -16.50 21.17 4.56
N GLY A 162 -15.45 21.42 3.79
CA GLY A 162 -14.30 22.20 4.27
C GLY A 162 -13.40 21.52 5.31
N GLY A 163 -13.38 20.19 5.40
CA GLY A 163 -12.57 19.39 6.33
C GLY A 163 -11.17 18.99 5.83
N GLY A 164 -10.66 19.63 4.77
CA GLY A 164 -9.52 19.14 3.97
C GLY A 164 -8.24 18.79 4.74
N GLY A 165 -8.03 19.33 5.95
CA GLY A 165 -6.82 19.05 6.71
C GLY A 165 -6.79 17.67 7.35
N LEU A 166 -7.92 17.18 7.88
CA LEU A 166 -7.96 15.87 8.54
C LEU A 166 -7.89 14.75 7.50
N GLY A 167 -8.64 14.92 6.41
CA GLY A 167 -8.59 14.00 5.28
C GLY A 167 -7.20 13.91 4.66
N MET A 168 -6.52 15.05 4.48
CA MET A 168 -5.12 15.07 4.04
C MET A 168 -4.20 14.32 5.01
N LEU A 169 -4.27 14.60 6.32
CA LEU A 169 -3.44 13.94 7.33
C LEU A 169 -3.64 12.42 7.34
N LEU A 170 -4.89 11.96 7.24
CA LEU A 170 -5.22 10.54 7.13
C LEU A 170 -4.66 9.94 5.84
N ALA A 171 -4.79 10.64 4.71
CA ALA A 171 -4.27 10.18 3.42
C ALA A 171 -2.75 10.03 3.45
N VAL A 172 -2.00 11.07 3.85
CA VAL A 172 -0.52 11.00 3.88
C VAL A 172 -0.02 9.95 4.88
N ALA A 173 -0.70 9.79 6.02
CA ALA A 173 -0.36 8.74 6.99
C ALA A 173 -0.63 7.34 6.42
N TYR A 174 -1.79 7.12 5.78
CA TYR A 174 -2.13 5.85 5.15
C TYR A 174 -1.11 5.45 4.09
N VAL A 175 -0.86 6.34 3.13
CA VAL A 175 0.02 6.04 2.00
C VAL A 175 1.45 5.81 2.46
N SER A 176 1.93 6.51 3.50
CA SER A 176 3.25 6.25 4.10
C SER A 176 3.47 4.79 4.54
N PHE A 177 2.44 4.16 5.12
CA PHE A 177 2.52 2.75 5.51
C PHE A 177 2.23 1.81 4.33
N GLN A 178 1.27 2.14 3.48
CA GLN A 178 0.86 1.29 2.37
C GLN A 178 1.97 1.14 1.32
N GLU A 179 2.69 2.21 0.98
CA GLU A 179 3.82 2.18 0.04
C GLU A 179 4.97 1.31 0.54
N LEU A 180 5.25 1.35 1.86
CA LEU A 180 6.25 0.46 2.43
C LEU A 180 5.79 -1.00 2.45
N ALA A 181 4.48 -1.24 2.63
CA ALA A 181 3.89 -2.57 2.58
C ALA A 181 3.96 -3.17 1.17
N THR A 182 3.59 -2.41 0.14
CA THR A 182 3.66 -2.84 -1.27
C THR A 182 5.09 -3.07 -1.70
N ARG A 183 6.04 -2.20 -1.31
CA ARG A 183 7.48 -2.44 -1.51
C ARG A 183 7.92 -3.81 -0.98
N VAL A 184 7.53 -4.17 0.25
CA VAL A 184 7.87 -5.47 0.85
C VAL A 184 7.19 -6.61 0.07
N SER A 185 5.90 -6.46 -0.23
CA SER A 185 5.13 -7.44 -1.00
C SER A 185 5.75 -7.70 -2.38
N HIS A 186 5.93 -6.67 -3.21
CA HIS A 186 6.50 -6.76 -4.55
C HIS A 186 7.87 -7.43 -4.56
N ARG A 187 8.78 -6.98 -3.69
CA ARG A 187 10.13 -7.55 -3.60
C ARG A 187 10.11 -9.05 -3.25
N ASN A 188 9.20 -9.48 -2.38
CA ASN A 188 9.11 -10.89 -2.00
C ASN A 188 8.36 -11.70 -3.05
N THR A 189 7.35 -11.12 -3.71
CA THR A 189 6.64 -11.73 -4.84
C THR A 189 7.60 -12.05 -5.98
N GLY A 190 8.49 -11.12 -6.33
CA GLY A 190 9.51 -11.33 -7.39
C GLY A 190 10.32 -12.60 -7.17
N LYS A 191 10.82 -12.79 -5.95
CA LYS A 191 11.55 -14.00 -5.55
C LYS A 191 10.66 -15.25 -5.56
N ALA A 192 9.42 -15.13 -5.09
CA ALA A 192 8.48 -16.25 -4.99
C ALA A 192 8.03 -16.77 -6.37
N CYS A 193 8.08 -15.93 -7.41
CA CYS A 193 7.81 -16.33 -8.79
C CYS A 193 8.83 -17.35 -9.32
N GLY A 194 10.08 -17.30 -8.85
CA GLY A 194 11.15 -18.15 -9.37
C GLY A 194 11.51 -17.87 -10.84
N ASP A 195 11.13 -16.69 -11.35
CA ASP A 195 11.39 -16.22 -12.70
C ASP A 195 12.24 -14.93 -12.64
N PRO A 196 13.44 -14.91 -13.26
CA PRO A 196 14.30 -13.73 -13.30
C PRO A 196 13.63 -12.47 -13.86
N ILE A 197 12.70 -12.60 -14.81
CA ILE A 197 12.00 -11.45 -15.41
C ILE A 197 11.02 -10.86 -14.40
N ALA A 198 10.24 -11.71 -13.73
CA ALA A 198 9.34 -11.27 -12.66
C ALA A 198 10.10 -10.64 -11.48
N ASP A 199 11.25 -11.20 -11.11
CA ASP A 199 12.10 -10.65 -10.04
C ASP A 199 12.64 -9.25 -10.41
N ALA A 200 13.17 -9.09 -11.63
CA ALA A 200 13.65 -7.79 -12.12
C ALA A 200 12.53 -6.76 -12.23
N MET A 201 11.37 -7.15 -12.77
CA MET A 201 10.17 -6.32 -12.89
C MET A 201 9.69 -5.82 -11.52
N LEU A 202 9.49 -6.73 -10.56
CA LEU A 202 8.96 -6.36 -9.24
C LEU A 202 10.01 -5.67 -8.37
N ALA A 203 11.30 -5.90 -8.58
CA ALA A 203 12.35 -5.07 -8.01
C ALA A 203 12.27 -3.62 -8.50
N ARG A 204 11.84 -3.41 -9.75
CA ARG A 204 11.66 -2.08 -10.32
C ARG A 204 10.46 -1.36 -9.72
N VAL A 205 9.31 -2.04 -9.66
CA VAL A 205 8.12 -1.53 -8.97
C VAL A 205 8.45 -1.19 -7.52
N ALA A 206 9.06 -2.12 -6.77
CA ALA A 206 9.45 -1.88 -5.37
C ALA A 206 10.44 -0.72 -5.17
N ALA A 207 11.17 -0.31 -6.20
CA ALA A 207 12.03 0.87 -6.15
C ALA A 207 11.22 2.17 -6.24
N ASP A 208 10.17 2.21 -7.06
CA ASP A 208 9.24 3.34 -7.16
C ASP A 208 8.47 3.49 -5.83
N GLU A 209 7.91 2.41 -5.28
CA GLU A 209 7.22 2.41 -3.97
C GLU A 209 8.10 2.97 -2.85
N ASN A 210 9.40 2.70 -2.90
CA ASN A 210 10.33 3.25 -1.92
C ASN A 210 10.43 4.78 -2.03
N LEU A 211 10.43 5.33 -3.24
CA LEU A 211 10.49 6.78 -3.46
C LEU A 211 9.16 7.46 -3.11
N HIS A 212 8.04 6.82 -3.45
CA HIS A 212 6.70 7.26 -3.03
C HIS A 212 6.58 7.28 -1.50
N MET A 213 6.95 6.19 -0.84
CA MET A 213 7.00 6.12 0.63
C MET A 213 7.80 7.25 1.24
N LEU A 214 8.98 7.57 0.68
CA LEU A 214 9.81 8.67 1.19
C LEU A 214 9.08 10.02 1.09
N PHE A 215 8.38 10.29 -0.02
CA PHE A 215 7.60 11.51 -0.19
C PHE A 215 6.54 11.62 0.91
N TYR A 216 5.64 10.65 1.02
CA TYR A 216 4.52 10.71 1.96
C TYR A 216 5.00 10.74 3.41
N ARG A 217 6.00 9.92 3.75
CA ARG A 217 6.57 9.88 5.09
C ARG A 217 7.20 11.21 5.49
N ASN A 218 7.88 11.89 4.57
CA ASN A 218 8.50 13.19 4.85
C ASN A 218 7.44 14.30 4.99
N VAL A 219 6.38 14.27 4.18
CA VAL A 219 5.23 15.16 4.33
C VAL A 219 4.54 14.95 5.69
N THR A 220 4.29 13.71 6.11
CA THR A 220 3.74 13.40 7.44
C THR A 220 4.68 13.85 8.56
N SER A 221 6.00 13.77 8.37
CA SER A 221 6.96 14.30 9.35
C SER A 221 6.82 15.82 9.51
N ALA A 222 6.67 16.56 8.42
CA ALA A 222 6.45 18.00 8.50
C ALA A 222 5.08 18.34 9.11
N ALA A 223 4.06 17.54 8.83
CA ALA A 223 2.75 17.69 9.47
C ALA A 223 2.82 17.47 10.99
N LEU A 224 3.62 16.50 11.47
CA LEU A 224 3.89 16.31 12.90
C LEU A 224 4.59 17.53 13.53
N ASP A 225 5.42 18.25 12.79
CA ASP A 225 6.09 19.46 13.30
C ASP A 225 5.15 20.68 13.34
N LEU A 226 4.09 20.69 12.53
CA LEU A 226 3.17 21.82 12.39
C LEU A 226 1.89 21.67 13.23
N VAL A 227 1.29 20.48 13.21
CA VAL A 227 0.04 20.11 13.90
C VAL A 227 0.23 18.78 14.64
N PRO A 228 1.10 18.73 15.67
CA PRO A 228 1.56 17.49 16.29
C PRO A 228 0.42 16.62 16.82
N ASP A 229 -0.58 17.22 17.48
CA ASP A 229 -1.70 16.49 18.07
C ASP A 229 -2.60 15.84 17.02
N GLU A 230 -2.94 16.59 15.97
CA GLU A 230 -3.82 16.13 14.90
C GLU A 230 -3.12 15.12 13.99
N ALA A 231 -1.84 15.32 13.69
CA ALA A 231 -1.04 14.35 12.95
C ALA A 231 -0.88 13.04 13.74
N MET A 232 -0.65 13.10 15.05
CA MET A 232 -0.58 11.90 15.91
C MET A 232 -1.92 11.15 15.96
N ALA A 233 -3.04 11.88 16.04
CA ALA A 233 -4.38 11.31 15.97
C ALA A 233 -4.63 10.59 14.63
N ALA A 234 -4.24 11.20 13.51
CA ALA A 234 -4.35 10.60 12.18
C ALA A 234 -3.50 9.33 12.06
N ILE A 235 -2.25 9.36 12.53
CA ILE A 235 -1.36 8.19 12.55
C ILE A 235 -1.98 7.04 13.33
N TYR A 236 -2.45 7.29 14.56
CA TYR A 236 -3.12 6.25 15.35
C TYR A 236 -4.35 5.71 14.63
N THR A 237 -5.20 6.59 14.09
CA THR A 237 -6.42 6.21 13.38
C THR A 237 -6.13 5.27 12.22
N ILE A 238 -5.11 5.58 11.41
CA ILE A 238 -4.67 4.74 10.30
C ILE A 238 -4.08 3.43 10.80
N VAL A 239 -3.16 3.45 11.77
CA VAL A 239 -2.50 2.23 12.25
C VAL A 239 -3.50 1.25 12.89
N ALA A 240 -4.43 1.77 13.70
CA ALA A 240 -5.43 0.96 14.38
C ALA A 240 -6.47 0.34 13.43
N ASN A 241 -6.70 0.96 12.27
CA ASN A 241 -7.72 0.56 11.29
C ASN A 241 -7.14 0.15 9.93
N PHE A 242 -5.82 -0.10 9.87
CA PHE A 242 -5.13 -0.30 8.60
C PHE A 242 -5.74 -1.47 7.83
N THR A 243 -6.23 -1.18 6.63
CA THR A 243 -6.79 -2.18 5.73
C THR A 243 -6.01 -2.20 4.43
N MET A 244 -5.60 -3.39 4.00
CA MET A 244 -4.95 -3.60 2.71
C MET A 244 -5.92 -3.18 1.60
N PRO A 245 -5.51 -2.38 0.60
CA PRO A 245 -6.42 -1.92 -0.46
C PRO A 245 -7.12 -3.06 -1.21
N GLY A 246 -6.42 -4.18 -1.35
CA GLY A 246 -6.93 -5.40 -1.96
C GLY A 246 -7.99 -6.16 -1.15
N SER A 247 -8.34 -5.75 0.08
CA SER A 247 -9.16 -6.57 0.99
C SER A 247 -10.58 -6.85 0.49
N SER A 248 -11.10 -6.02 -0.41
CA SER A 248 -12.43 -6.16 -1.01
C SER A 248 -12.45 -7.04 -2.26
N MET A 249 -11.28 -7.45 -2.78
CA MET A 249 -11.24 -8.26 -4.01
C MET A 249 -11.80 -9.68 -3.78
N PRO A 250 -12.51 -10.24 -4.77
CA PRO A 250 -12.91 -11.65 -4.72
C PRO A 250 -11.72 -12.57 -4.46
N GLY A 251 -11.88 -13.53 -3.55
CA GLY A 251 -10.81 -14.48 -3.22
C GLY A 251 -9.70 -13.97 -2.29
N PHE A 252 -9.73 -12.69 -1.85
CA PHE A 252 -8.67 -12.09 -1.04
C PHE A 252 -8.23 -12.95 0.15
N ARG A 253 -9.17 -13.47 0.95
CA ARG A 253 -8.85 -14.28 2.14
C ARG A 253 -8.03 -15.53 1.82
N ARG A 254 -8.33 -16.19 0.69
CA ARG A 254 -7.56 -17.37 0.23
C ARG A 254 -6.15 -16.95 -0.18
N ASN A 255 -6.03 -15.88 -0.96
CA ASN A 255 -4.73 -15.37 -1.41
C ASN A 255 -3.88 -14.91 -0.23
N ALA A 256 -4.45 -14.18 0.73
CA ALA A 256 -3.75 -13.72 1.93
C ALA A 256 -3.15 -14.89 2.74
N VAL A 257 -3.85 -16.03 2.82
CA VAL A 257 -3.31 -17.24 3.47
C VAL A 257 -2.12 -17.82 2.68
N LEU A 258 -2.18 -17.84 1.35
CA LEU A 258 -1.07 -18.33 0.51
C LEU A 258 0.14 -17.40 0.57
N ILE A 259 -0.09 -16.09 0.51
CA ILE A 259 0.92 -15.03 0.61
C ILE A 259 1.65 -15.12 1.96
N ALA A 260 0.90 -15.23 3.07
CA ALA A 260 1.49 -15.38 4.40
C ALA A 260 2.26 -16.70 4.58
N LYS A 261 1.74 -17.81 4.04
CA LYS A 261 2.46 -19.10 4.06
C LYS A 261 3.74 -19.07 3.22
N GLY A 262 3.73 -18.31 2.14
CA GLY A 262 4.89 -18.07 1.27
C GLY A 262 5.90 -17.07 1.83
N ALA A 263 5.68 -16.53 3.03
CA ALA A 263 6.49 -15.46 3.62
C ALA A 263 6.64 -14.23 2.69
N ILE A 264 5.63 -13.97 1.86
CA ILE A 264 5.62 -12.82 0.94
C ILE A 264 5.22 -11.55 1.70
N TYR A 265 4.11 -11.63 2.43
CA TYR A 265 3.65 -10.58 3.32
C TYR A 265 2.80 -11.17 4.44
N ASP A 266 3.15 -10.90 5.69
CA ASP A 266 2.44 -11.37 6.87
C ASP A 266 2.43 -10.35 8.02
N LEU A 267 1.78 -10.70 9.13
CA LEU A 267 1.65 -9.84 10.29
C LEU A 267 3.00 -9.46 10.93
N PRO A 268 3.94 -10.41 11.14
CA PRO A 268 5.31 -10.06 11.55
C PRO A 268 5.99 -9.03 10.63
N GLN A 269 5.93 -9.22 9.31
CA GLN A 269 6.51 -8.29 8.34
C GLN A 269 5.83 -6.92 8.39
N HIS A 270 4.50 -6.87 8.50
CA HIS A 270 3.77 -5.61 8.66
C HIS A 270 4.21 -4.85 9.92
N LEU A 271 4.36 -5.53 11.07
CA LEU A 271 4.80 -4.88 12.30
C LEU A 271 6.26 -4.38 12.17
N ASN A 272 7.17 -5.25 11.75
CA ASN A 272 8.62 -5.03 11.88
C ASN A 272 9.22 -4.28 10.69
N ASP A 273 8.69 -4.48 9.49
CA ASP A 273 9.23 -3.92 8.25
C ASP A 273 8.42 -2.71 7.76
N VAL A 274 7.18 -2.50 8.26
CA VAL A 274 6.30 -1.38 7.87
C VAL A 274 6.04 -0.42 9.03
N LEU A 275 5.34 -0.86 10.08
CA LEU A 275 4.90 0.04 11.15
C LEU A 275 6.07 0.60 11.96
N ARG A 276 6.91 -0.27 12.54
CA ARG A 276 8.03 0.17 13.40
C ARG A 276 9.01 1.10 12.67
N PRO A 277 9.45 0.83 11.43
CA PRO A 277 10.40 1.70 10.73
C PRO A 277 9.85 3.11 10.48
N VAL A 278 8.58 3.22 10.07
CA VAL A 278 7.93 4.52 9.80
C VAL A 278 7.73 5.30 11.10
N LEU A 279 7.18 4.66 12.14
CA LEU A 279 6.97 5.28 13.45
C LEU A 279 8.29 5.73 14.10
N ARG A 280 9.36 4.94 13.92
CA ARG A 280 10.71 5.31 14.38
C ARG A 280 11.24 6.52 13.63
N GLN A 281 11.04 6.60 12.33
CA GLN A 281 11.47 7.75 11.53
C GLN A 281 10.79 9.05 12.00
N TRP A 282 9.50 8.98 12.31
CA TRP A 282 8.71 10.09 12.87
C TRP A 282 8.99 10.37 14.35
N LYS A 283 9.83 9.55 15.00
CA LYS A 283 10.24 9.70 16.39
C LYS A 283 9.07 9.74 17.37
N VAL A 284 7.94 9.13 17.03
CA VAL A 284 6.64 9.27 17.74
C VAL A 284 6.78 9.13 19.26
N PHE A 285 7.49 8.11 19.73
CA PHE A 285 7.63 7.84 21.16
C PHE A 285 8.69 8.68 21.89
N SER A 286 9.47 9.49 21.16
CA SER A 286 10.50 10.38 21.73
C SER A 286 10.20 11.87 21.55
N ARG A 287 9.11 12.21 20.85
CA ARG A 287 8.61 13.57 20.74
C ARG A 287 8.17 14.10 22.11
N THR A 288 8.37 15.39 22.34
CA THR A 288 8.04 16.07 23.61
C THR A 288 7.15 17.30 23.40
N ASP A 289 6.62 17.44 22.18
CA ASP A 289 5.87 18.58 21.69
C ASP A 289 4.38 18.27 21.46
N PHE A 290 3.92 17.07 21.84
CA PHE A 290 2.51 16.75 21.88
C PHE A 290 1.82 17.48 23.03
N GLY A 291 0.65 18.03 22.74
CA GLY A 291 -0.34 18.43 23.72
C GLY A 291 -1.16 17.24 24.24
N PRO A 292 -2.19 17.50 25.06
CA PRO A 292 -2.97 16.45 25.71
C PRO A 292 -3.63 15.46 24.73
N SER A 293 -4.04 15.92 23.54
CA SER A 293 -4.69 15.05 22.55
C SER A 293 -3.66 14.16 21.86
N GLY A 294 -2.50 14.71 21.48
CA GLY A 294 -1.42 13.93 20.88
C GLY A 294 -0.89 12.87 21.84
N GLU A 295 -0.72 13.22 23.12
CA GLU A 295 -0.32 12.27 24.17
C GLU A 295 -1.31 11.12 24.33
N TYR A 296 -2.60 11.42 24.37
CA TYR A 296 -3.65 10.40 24.43
C TYR A 296 -3.56 9.41 23.26
N PHE A 297 -3.43 9.88 22.03
CA PHE A 297 -3.32 9.00 20.86
C PHE A 297 -1.99 8.26 20.80
N ARG A 298 -0.91 8.83 21.34
CA ARG A 298 0.38 8.15 21.49
C ARG A 298 0.30 6.97 22.46
N GLU A 299 -0.40 7.13 23.59
CA GLU A 299 -0.64 6.04 24.54
C GLU A 299 -1.49 4.93 23.92
N LEU A 300 -2.55 5.28 23.19
CA LEU A 300 -3.35 4.30 22.46
C LEU A 300 -2.54 3.57 21.38
N LEU A 301 -1.67 4.28 20.66
CA LEU A 301 -0.78 3.66 19.69
C LEU A 301 0.20 2.69 20.38
N ALA A 302 0.78 3.06 21.52
CA ALA A 302 1.67 2.17 22.28
C ALA A 302 0.95 0.87 22.67
N GLN A 303 -0.24 0.98 23.26
CA GLN A 303 -1.05 -0.18 23.63
C GLN A 303 -1.41 -1.05 22.41
N PHE A 304 -1.76 -0.44 21.29
CA PHE A 304 -2.07 -1.17 20.06
C PHE A 304 -0.85 -1.96 19.54
N LEU A 305 0.34 -1.37 19.59
CA LEU A 305 1.57 -2.05 19.16
C LEU A 305 1.94 -3.21 20.08
N ASP A 306 1.74 -3.07 21.38
CA ASP A 306 1.96 -4.16 22.35
C ASP A 306 1.00 -5.34 22.09
N ASP A 307 -0.28 -5.04 21.85
CA ASP A 307 -1.28 -6.05 21.49
C ASP A 307 -0.95 -6.74 20.15
N LEU A 308 -0.45 -5.96 19.18
CA LEU A 308 -0.03 -6.44 17.88
C LEU A 308 1.22 -7.33 17.99
N GLU A 309 2.18 -6.97 18.83
CA GLU A 309 3.36 -7.79 19.13
C GLU A 309 2.96 -9.13 19.76
N ALA A 310 2.02 -9.13 20.71
CA ALA A 310 1.48 -10.37 21.27
C ALA A 310 0.79 -11.26 20.21
N LYS A 311 0.11 -10.65 19.22
CA LYS A 311 -0.48 -11.39 18.08
C LYS A 311 0.60 -11.95 17.16
N VAL A 312 1.66 -11.20 16.88
CA VAL A 312 2.82 -11.64 16.08
C VAL A 312 3.48 -12.85 16.74
N THR A 313 3.79 -12.80 18.03
CA THR A 313 4.39 -13.94 18.77
C THR A 313 3.54 -15.20 18.62
N ARG A 314 2.22 -15.10 18.85
CA ARG A 314 1.30 -16.24 18.69
C ARG A 314 1.26 -16.78 17.25
N PHE A 315 1.32 -15.89 16.27
CA PHE A 315 1.35 -16.26 14.85
C PHE A 315 2.62 -17.05 14.52
N GLU A 316 3.78 -16.58 14.95
CA GLU A 316 5.07 -17.23 14.69
C GLU A 316 5.17 -18.60 15.38
N GLU A 317 4.71 -18.72 16.63
CA GLU A 317 4.63 -20.02 17.30
C GLU A 317 3.71 -21.00 16.55
N SER A 318 2.57 -20.53 16.04
CA SER A 318 1.65 -21.35 15.26
C SER A 318 2.29 -21.85 13.97
N ARG A 319 3.04 -20.97 13.29
CA ARG A 319 3.81 -21.28 12.08
C ARG A 319 4.90 -22.32 12.36
N ALA A 320 5.66 -22.16 13.44
CA ALA A 320 6.69 -23.12 13.87
C ALA A 320 6.10 -24.50 14.15
N ARG A 321 4.99 -24.57 14.90
CA ARG A 321 4.26 -25.84 15.15
C ARG A 321 3.74 -26.50 13.87
N ALA A 322 3.31 -25.71 12.89
CA ALA A 322 2.84 -26.23 11.60
C ALA A 322 3.99 -26.83 10.78
N LEU A 323 5.14 -26.15 10.73
CA LEU A 323 6.34 -26.63 10.05
C LEU A 323 6.85 -27.93 10.68
N GLU A 324 6.91 -28.01 12.01
CA GLU A 324 7.32 -29.22 12.72
C GLU A 324 6.40 -30.41 12.39
N ARG A 325 5.07 -30.20 12.34
CA ARG A 325 4.11 -31.24 11.93
C ARG A 325 4.31 -31.69 10.49
N GLN A 326 4.67 -30.79 9.58
CA GLN A 326 4.97 -31.15 8.19
C GLN A 326 6.24 -32.01 8.11
N LEU A 327 7.32 -31.59 8.78
CA LEU A 327 8.58 -32.33 8.83
C LEU A 327 8.40 -33.75 9.39
N ARG A 328 7.59 -33.92 10.45
CA ARG A 328 7.27 -35.23 11.03
C ARG A 328 6.42 -36.13 10.12
N ARG A 329 5.69 -35.56 9.15
CA ARG A 329 4.89 -36.33 8.18
C ARG A 329 5.67 -36.70 6.93
N SER A 330 6.74 -35.98 6.64
CA SER A 330 7.64 -36.21 5.50
C SER A 330 8.86 -37.07 5.83
N ALA A 331 9.07 -37.39 7.11
CA ALA A 331 10.12 -38.28 7.62
C ALA A 331 9.56 -39.70 7.80
#